data_AF-A0A1Q4V173-F1
#
_entry.id   AF-A0A1Q4V173-F1
#
_cell.length_a   1.000
_cell.length_b   1.000
_cell.length_c   1.000
_cell.angle_alpha   90.00
_cell.angle_beta   90.00
_cell.angle_gamma   90.00
#
_symmetry.space_group_name_H-M   'P 1'
#
loop_
_entity.id
_entity.type
_entity.pdbx_description
1 polymer ?
#
loop_
_entity_poly.entity_id
_entity_poly.type
_entity_poly.pdbx_seq_one_letter_code
_entity_poly.pdbx_strand_id
1 'polypeptide(L)' 'MSASPSPSADGVLRVEKGYAEPEEVAALTAILLARAAAGGAPAGHSVGRGVAKAGWRRLERQHGFRAPHSWQG' A
#
# COMPACT_ATOMS: atom_id res chain seq x y z
N MET A 1 32.87 22.37 4.53
CA MET A 1 32.12 21.71 3.45
C MET A 1 31.39 20.52 4.07
N SER A 2 30.13 20.71 4.46
CA SER A 2 29.33 19.63 5.03
C SER A 2 28.53 18.96 3.91
N ALA A 3 28.77 17.67 3.68
CA ALA A 3 28.01 16.89 2.72
C ALA A 3 26.59 16.65 3.26
N SER A 4 25.57 16.95 2.44
CA SER A 4 24.19 16.59 2.72
C SER A 4 24.06 15.05 2.80
N PRO A 5 23.28 14.49 3.73
CA PRO A 5 23.01 13.06 3.71
C PRO A 5 22.21 12.75 2.43
N SER A 6 22.79 11.95 1.55
CA SER A 6 22.03 11.25 0.50
C SER A 6 20.87 10.52 1.18
N PRO A 7 19.66 10.48 0.58
CA PRO A 7 18.59 9.67 1.14
C PRO A 7 19.03 8.19 1.08
N SER A 8 19.57 7.67 2.18
CA SER A 8 19.82 6.25 2.31
C SER A 8 18.47 5.54 2.17
N ALA A 9 18.35 4.70 1.14
CA ALA A 9 17.12 4.00 0.79
C ALA A 9 16.61 3.07 1.91
N ASP A 10 17.41 2.84 2.95
CA ASP A 10 17.10 2.09 4.16
C ASP A 10 15.78 2.50 4.85
N GLY A 11 15.29 3.73 4.62
CA GLY A 11 14.01 4.18 5.16
C GLY A 11 12.78 3.96 4.26
N VAL A 12 12.97 3.54 3.00
CA VAL A 12 11.87 3.49 2.01
C VAL A 12 11.09 2.18 2.09
N LEU A 13 11.78 1.07 2.41
CA LEU A 13 11.19 -0.27 2.48
C LEU A 13 11.70 -1.01 3.73
N ARG A 14 10.79 -1.59 4.51
CA ARG A 14 11.12 -2.45 5.66
C ARG A 14 10.71 -3.88 5.35
N VAL A 15 11.65 -4.81 5.51
CA VAL A 15 11.40 -6.25 5.38
C VAL A 15 11.17 -6.83 6.79
N GLU A 16 9.97 -7.35 7.05
CA GLU A 16 9.62 -7.92 8.36
C GLU A 16 10.15 -9.34 8.56
N LYS A 17 10.37 -10.08 7.48
CA LYS A 17 10.85 -11.47 7.51
C LYS A 17 11.58 -11.82 6.21
N GLY A 18 12.71 -12.52 6.33
CA GLY A 18 13.52 -12.93 5.20
C GLY A 18 14.37 -11.79 4.64
N TYR A 19 14.82 -11.94 3.40
CA TYR A 19 15.49 -10.90 2.62
C TYR A 19 14.72 -10.71 1.31
N ALA A 20 14.77 -9.51 0.75
CA ALA A 20 14.21 -9.23 -0.57
C ALA A 20 15.34 -9.35 -1.60
N GLU A 21 15.12 -10.13 -2.65
CA GLU A 21 16.05 -10.19 -3.76
C GLU A 21 16.06 -8.85 -4.53
N PRO A 22 17.16 -8.49 -5.19
CA PRO A 22 17.26 -7.24 -5.96
C PRO A 22 16.11 -7.05 -6.97
N GLU A 23 15.66 -8.13 -7.60
CA GLU A 23 14.56 -8.16 -8.56
C GLU A 23 13.22 -7.78 -7.91
N GLU A 24 12.99 -8.22 -6.67
CA GLU A 24 11.76 -7.92 -5.93
C GLU A 24 11.72 -6.44 -5.51
N VAL A 25 12.85 -5.90 -5.05
CA VAL A 25 12.99 -4.48 -4.73
C VAL A 25 12.79 -3.61 -5.97
N ALA A 26 13.36 -4.02 -7.11
CA ALA A 26 13.18 -3.33 -8.39
C ALA A 26 11.71 -3.36 -8.84
N ALA A 27 11.03 -4.50 -8.72
CA ALA A 27 9.61 -4.64 -9.07
C ALA A 27 8.72 -3.71 -8.22
N LEU A 28 8.94 -3.69 -6.90
CA LEU A 28 8.19 -2.81 -6.00
C LEU A 28 8.43 -1.33 -6.33
N THR A 29 9.69 -0.96 -6.61
CA THR A 29 10.04 0.41 -6.99
C THR A 29 9.36 0.80 -8.30
N ALA A 30 9.35 -0.07 -9.31
CA ALA A 30 8.68 0.18 -10.59
C ALA A 30 7.17 0.39 -10.41
N ILE A 31 6.52 -0.42 -9.57
CA ILE A 31 5.10 -0.26 -9.25
C ILE A 31 4.84 1.09 -8.54
N LEU A 32 5.66 1.45 -7.55
CA LEU A 32 5.50 2.72 -6.82
C LEU A 32 5.67 3.92 -7.76
N LEU A 33 6.66 3.89 -8.65
CA LEU A 33 6.86 4.93 -9.66
C LEU A 33 5.70 4.99 -10.65
N ALA A 34 5.21 3.84 -11.13
CA ALA A 34 4.06 3.79 -12.02
C ALA A 34 2.80 4.38 -11.36
N ARG A 35 2.56 4.11 -10.07
CA ARG A 35 1.44 4.70 -9.32
C ARG A 35 1.61 6.20 -9.10
N ALA A 36 2.82 6.65 -8.78
CA ALA A 36 3.13 8.07 -8.62
C ALA A 36 2.92 8.82 -9.94
N ALA A 37 3.38 8.25 -11.06
CA ALA A 37 3.17 8.80 -12.40
C ALA A 37 1.69 8.80 -12.80
N ALA A 38 0.92 7.80 -12.40
CA ALA A 38 -0.53 7.77 -12.60
C ALA A 38 -1.30 8.77 -11.71
N GLY A 39 -0.67 9.31 -10.65
CA GLY A 39 -1.27 10.16 -9.62
C GLY A 39 -1.30 11.66 -9.89
N GLY A 40 -1.20 12.10 -11.16
CA GLY A 40 -1.27 13.52 -11.55
C GLY A 40 -2.67 14.15 -11.49
N ALA A 41 -3.72 13.36 -11.25
CA ALA A 41 -5.03 13.90 -10.94
C ALA A 41 -5.19 13.92 -9.41
N PRO A 42 -5.39 15.08 -8.74
CA PRO A 42 -6.10 15.04 -7.49
C PRO A 42 -7.38 14.26 -7.78
N ALA A 43 -7.71 13.26 -6.96
CA ALA A 43 -9.04 12.69 -6.96
C ALA A 43 -10.00 13.81 -6.55
N GLY A 44 -10.33 14.69 -7.51
CA GLY A 44 -11.24 15.79 -7.37
C GLY A 44 -12.57 15.15 -7.05
N HIS A 45 -12.91 15.19 -5.76
CA HIS A 45 -14.27 15.16 -5.23
C HIS A 45 -15.29 14.54 -6.18
N SER A 46 -15.16 13.25 -6.49
CA SER A 46 -16.24 12.50 -7.13
C SER A 46 -17.29 12.23 -6.05
N VAL A 47 -18.01 13.28 -5.69
CA VAL A 47 -19.33 13.24 -5.07
C VAL A 47 -20.20 12.44 -6.03
N GLY A 48 -20.32 11.12 -5.84
CA GLY A 48 -21.23 10.32 -6.67
C GLY A 48 -20.93 8.83 -6.88
N ARG A 49 -19.79 8.29 -6.46
CA ARG A 49 -19.63 6.83 -6.42
C ARG A 49 -18.75 6.47 -5.24
N GLY A 50 -19.38 5.86 -4.24
CA GLY A 50 -18.80 5.59 -2.92
C GLY A 50 -17.36 5.13 -3.04
N VAL A 51 -16.46 5.92 -2.46
CA VAL A 51 -15.10 5.52 -2.13
C VAL A 51 -15.23 4.11 -1.56
N ALA A 52 -14.61 3.12 -2.19
CA ALA A 52 -14.36 1.84 -1.56
C ALA A 52 -13.35 2.10 -0.43
N LYS A 53 -13.79 2.82 0.61
CA LYS A 53 -13.22 2.74 1.94
C LYS A 53 -13.23 1.25 2.18
N ALA A 54 -12.04 0.67 2.37
CA ALA A 54 -11.92 -0.69 2.86
C ALA A 54 -13.03 -0.86 3.89
N GLY A 55 -13.95 -1.78 3.62
CA GLY A 55 -15.14 -1.93 4.43
C GLY A 55 -14.69 -2.56 5.74
N TRP A 56 -14.07 -1.78 6.62
CA TRP A 56 -13.82 -2.10 8.01
C TRP A 56 -15.21 -2.23 8.63
N ARG A 57 -15.83 -3.38 8.37
CA ARG A 57 -17.17 -3.68 8.86
C ARG A 57 -17.00 -3.88 10.35
N ARG A 58 -17.87 -3.24 11.11
CA ARG A 58 -18.04 -3.54 12.54
C ARG A 58 -18.42 -5.01 12.64
N LEU A 59 -17.45 -5.84 12.99
CA LEU A 59 -17.60 -7.29 13.06
C LEU A 59 -18.69 -7.67 14.07
N GLU A 60 -18.89 -6.85 15.10
CA GLU A 60 -19.97 -6.98 16.09
C GLU A 60 -21.39 -6.83 15.50
N ARG A 61 -21.53 -6.32 14.27
CA ARG A 61 -22.81 -6.23 13.54
C ARG A 61 -22.97 -7.28 12.44
N GLN A 62 -21.95 -8.12 12.20
CA GLN A 62 -22.06 -9.27 11.30
C GLN A 62 -22.54 -10.49 12.10
N HIS A 63 -23.72 -10.99 11.76
CA HIS A 63 -24.19 -12.28 12.28
C HIS A 63 -23.48 -13.41 11.52
N GLY A 64 -22.55 -14.09 12.18
CA GLY A 64 -21.93 -15.33 11.70
C GLY A 64 -20.41 -15.32 11.68
N PHE A 65 -19.82 -16.41 12.15
CA PHE A 65 -18.38 -16.68 12.07
C PHE A 65 -18.00 -16.98 10.61
N ARG A 66 -17.07 -16.22 10.05
CA ARG A 66 -16.49 -16.52 8.73
C ARG A 66 -15.45 -17.62 8.86
N ALA A 67 -15.39 -18.50 7.86
CA ALA A 67 -14.47 -19.62 7.89
C ALA A 67 -13.01 -19.15 8.01
N PRO A 68 -12.16 -19.83 8.81
CA PRO A 68 -10.79 -19.39 9.11
C PRO A 68 -9.88 -19.21 7.89
N HIS A 69 -10.25 -19.80 6.75
CA HIS A 69 -9.47 -19.82 5.52
C HIS A 69 -9.92 -18.78 4.47
N SER A 70 -10.84 -17.86 4.83
CA SER A 70 -11.23 -16.77 3.94
C SER A 70 -10.30 -15.57 4.14
N TRP A 71 -9.54 -15.21 3.10
CA TRP A 71 -8.69 -14.01 3.07
C TRP A 71 -9.35 -12.83 2.35
N GLN A 72 -10.53 -13.06 1.76
CA GLN A 72 -11.39 -12.07 1.13
C GLN A 72 -12.62 -11.92 2.01
N GLY A 73 -12.76 -10.75 2.63
CA GLY A 73 -13.97 -10.35 3.34
C GLY A 73 -14.96 -9.64 2.43
#